data_AF-A0A1Z8VEX8-F1
#
_entry.id   AF-A0A1Z8VEX8-F1
#
_cell.length_a   1.000
_cell.length_b   1.000
_cell.length_c   1.000
_cell.angle_alpha   90.00
_cell.angle_beta   90.00
_cell.angle_gamma   90.00
#
_symmetry.space_group_name_H-M   'P 1'
#
loop_
_entity.id
_entity.type
_entity.pdbx_description
1 polymer ?
#
loop_
_entity_poly.entity_id
_entity_poly.type
_entity_poly.pdbx_seq_one_letter_code
_entity_poly.pdbx_strand_id
1 'polypeptide(L)'
;MSREFKYKAFITYAHRDEEKARWLRKKLENFRVPKHLVGKNSPFGPVPSRLYPIFRDRDELAGAAQLGPLIEQALHDSSHLVVLCSPHAVKSRWVNEEIRMFKAMGKADRVLCLVLEGEPMAEDVKNDPEKECLPLAARRRIDPKGEITDQIHEPGAADLREDADGEKDGLLKVIAGLLGIGLDELKQRDMLARQRRLAWVATASTTLALSAIGLSVYAFYQQQQASLARASAVSERQAAEEELAKTQTITNFVQELFVSLDPQNTAGMDTELLKAMLDQGSKRAAELSVEPEVEAEIRYCLGKTYRSIRSYEKAQIELERVLILFAEKIRKELPTRLEAMNEIAMVHEALGNYLEAEPMMVQMLEQRSRELGSDHVDVIDAQIDLATVFRRIGKFEQAEDRCTETLSL
;
A
#
# COMPACT_ATOMS: atom_id res chain seq x y z
N MET A 1 -61.75 19.67 -9.63
CA MET A 1 -60.92 20.87 -9.36
C MET A 1 -60.52 20.82 -7.89
N SER A 2 -59.23 20.76 -7.55
CA SER A 2 -58.82 20.78 -6.13
C SER A 2 -59.14 22.15 -5.56
N ARG A 3 -60.04 22.19 -4.56
CA ARG A 3 -60.34 23.43 -3.84
C ARG A 3 -59.06 23.89 -3.13
N GLU A 4 -58.59 25.08 -3.45
CA GLU A 4 -57.41 25.65 -2.80
C GLU A 4 -57.81 26.17 -1.42
N PHE A 5 -57.34 25.49 -0.37
CA PHE A 5 -57.56 25.90 1.02
C PHE A 5 -56.50 26.92 1.44
N LYS A 6 -56.91 27.97 2.15
CA LYS A 6 -56.00 28.99 2.70
C LYS A 6 -55.05 28.37 3.71
N TYR A 7 -55.56 27.51 4.60
CA TYR A 7 -54.78 26.85 5.65
C TYR A 7 -54.64 25.35 5.39
N LYS A 8 -53.45 24.79 5.68
CA LYS A 8 -53.18 23.35 5.56
C LYS A 8 -53.78 22.54 6.70
N ALA A 9 -54.03 23.16 7.84
CA ALA A 9 -54.80 22.59 8.93
C ALA A 9 -55.31 23.66 9.89
N PHE A 10 -56.41 23.36 10.57
CA PHE A 10 -56.88 23.99 11.79
C PHE A 10 -56.52 23.08 12.96
N ILE A 11 -55.97 23.61 14.06
CA ILE A 11 -55.70 22.83 15.27
C ILE A 11 -56.74 23.21 16.33
N THR A 12 -57.59 22.26 16.70
CA THR A 12 -58.57 22.42 17.79
C THR A 12 -58.05 21.76 19.06
N TYR A 13 -58.18 22.44 20.19
CA TYR A 13 -57.61 22.03 21.48
C TYR A 13 -58.34 22.66 22.66
N ALA A 14 -58.30 22.02 23.84
CA ALA A 14 -58.77 22.66 25.06
C ALA A 14 -57.75 23.70 25.56
N HIS A 15 -58.19 24.74 26.25
CA HIS A 15 -57.28 25.81 26.71
C HIS A 15 -56.06 25.31 27.50
N ARG A 16 -56.21 24.22 28.26
CA ARG A 16 -55.10 23.58 29.01
C ARG A 16 -54.03 22.94 28.11
N ASP A 17 -54.36 22.63 26.86
CA ASP A 17 -53.47 21.97 25.89
C ASP A 17 -52.77 22.99 24.95
N GLU A 18 -52.87 24.29 25.23
CA GLU A 18 -52.36 25.38 24.38
C GLU A 18 -50.85 25.30 24.12
N GLU A 19 -50.07 24.85 25.11
CA GLU A 19 -48.64 24.65 24.94
C GLU A 19 -48.34 23.59 23.88
N LYS A 20 -49.04 22.46 23.93
CA LYS A 20 -48.90 21.38 22.94
C LYS A 20 -49.42 21.81 21.57
N ALA A 21 -50.48 22.60 21.50
CA ALA A 21 -50.94 23.19 20.23
C ALA A 21 -49.90 24.10 19.57
N ARG A 22 -49.25 24.98 20.36
CA ARG A 22 -48.15 25.84 19.87
C ARG A 22 -46.94 25.02 19.41
N TRP A 23 -46.57 23.98 20.16
CA TRP A 23 -45.52 23.04 19.76
C TRP A 23 -45.84 22.35 18.43
N LEU A 24 -47.05 21.78 18.29
CA LEU A 24 -47.46 21.05 17.10
C LEU A 24 -47.45 21.96 15.87
N ARG A 25 -48.05 23.15 15.98
CA ARG A 25 -48.05 24.14 14.90
C ARG A 25 -46.63 24.41 14.41
N LYS A 26 -45.72 24.75 15.33
CA LYS A 26 -44.31 25.04 14.99
C LYS A 26 -43.63 23.84 14.32
N LYS A 27 -43.93 22.61 14.75
CA LYS A 27 -43.37 21.40 14.13
C LYS A 27 -43.90 21.18 12.71
N LEU A 28 -45.21 21.35 12.49
CA LEU A 28 -45.84 21.21 11.18
C LEU A 28 -45.31 22.25 10.19
N GLU A 29 -45.28 23.53 10.57
CA GLU A 29 -44.81 24.60 9.66
C GLU A 29 -43.34 24.48 9.29
N ASN A 30 -42.50 24.02 10.22
CA ASN A 30 -41.07 23.79 9.98
C ASN A 30 -40.78 22.48 9.24
N PHE A 31 -41.78 21.61 9.08
CA PHE A 31 -41.58 20.34 8.40
C PHE A 31 -41.38 20.56 6.90
N ARG A 32 -40.23 20.10 6.40
CA ARG A 32 -39.93 20.08 4.96
C ARG A 32 -40.26 18.71 4.40
N VAL A 33 -41.21 18.68 3.48
CA VAL A 33 -41.59 17.45 2.79
C VAL A 33 -40.40 16.93 1.96
N PRO A 34 -40.07 15.63 2.03
CA PRO A 34 -39.03 15.04 1.21
C PRO A 34 -39.22 15.32 -0.29
N LYS A 35 -38.17 15.76 -0.99
CA LYS A 35 -38.24 16.20 -2.40
C LYS A 35 -38.87 15.18 -3.35
N HIS A 36 -38.68 13.88 -3.10
CA HIS A 36 -39.23 12.81 -3.93
C HIS A 36 -40.75 12.62 -3.76
N LEU A 37 -41.35 13.20 -2.72
CA LEU A 37 -42.79 13.17 -2.45
C LEU A 37 -43.50 14.43 -2.93
N VAL A 38 -42.79 15.55 -3.07
CA VAL A 38 -43.38 16.83 -3.51
C VAL A 38 -43.92 16.69 -4.93
N GLY A 39 -45.19 17.06 -5.13
CA GLY A 39 -45.89 16.94 -6.41
C GLY A 39 -46.49 15.57 -6.69
N LYS A 40 -46.27 14.56 -5.84
CA LYS A 40 -46.97 13.27 -5.93
C LYS A 40 -48.48 13.50 -5.73
N ASN A 41 -49.31 12.81 -6.52
CA ASN A 41 -50.75 12.87 -6.36
C ASN A 41 -51.18 12.17 -5.07
N SER A 42 -51.93 12.86 -4.22
CA SER A 42 -52.60 12.30 -3.04
C SER A 42 -54.12 12.49 -3.14
N PRO A 43 -54.92 11.82 -2.28
CA PRO A 43 -56.37 12.03 -2.22
C PRO A 43 -56.80 13.49 -1.99
N PHE A 44 -55.88 14.31 -1.47
CA PHE A 44 -56.12 15.70 -1.11
C PHE A 44 -55.54 16.71 -2.09
N GLY A 45 -54.96 16.24 -3.20
CA GLY A 45 -54.28 17.05 -4.22
C GLY A 45 -52.78 16.76 -4.31
N PRO A 46 -52.03 17.54 -5.08
CA PRO A 46 -50.57 17.37 -5.16
C PRO A 46 -49.92 17.70 -3.82
N VAL A 47 -49.00 16.83 -3.38
CA VAL A 47 -48.26 17.00 -2.13
C VAL A 47 -47.43 18.29 -2.14
N PRO A 48 -47.63 19.21 -1.19
CA PRO A 48 -46.89 20.48 -1.13
C PRO A 48 -45.45 20.29 -0.64
N SER A 49 -44.60 21.31 -0.83
CA SER A 49 -43.23 21.32 -0.30
C SER A 49 -43.15 21.63 1.20
N ARG A 50 -44.19 22.28 1.75
CA ARG A 50 -44.32 22.66 3.17
C ARG A 50 -45.78 22.59 3.64
N LEU A 51 -45.97 22.37 4.93
CA LEU A 51 -47.27 22.42 5.61
C LEU A 51 -47.51 23.81 6.21
N TYR A 52 -47.56 24.83 5.36
CA TYR A 52 -47.78 26.23 5.74
C TYR A 52 -48.85 26.86 4.83
N PRO A 53 -49.74 27.72 5.35
CA PRO A 53 -49.89 28.12 6.75
C PRO A 53 -50.78 27.17 7.56
N ILE A 54 -50.61 27.13 8.89
CA ILE A 54 -51.49 26.44 9.84
C ILE A 54 -52.26 27.51 10.63
N PHE A 55 -53.60 27.38 10.76
CA PHE A 55 -54.42 28.40 11.41
C PHE A 55 -54.03 28.60 12.89
N ARG A 56 -54.07 29.87 13.34
CA ARG A 56 -53.66 30.30 14.69
C ARG A 56 -54.83 30.91 15.44
N ASP A 57 -55.38 30.12 16.36
CA ASP A 57 -56.67 30.36 17.01
C ASP A 57 -56.75 31.71 17.78
N ARG A 58 -55.86 31.99 18.73
CA ARG A 58 -56.05 33.15 19.63
C ARG A 58 -55.45 34.48 19.17
N ASP A 59 -54.46 34.45 18.30
CA ASP A 59 -53.71 35.66 17.96
C ASP A 59 -54.14 36.29 16.63
N GLU A 60 -54.72 35.52 15.70
CA GLU A 60 -55.35 36.06 14.48
C GLU A 60 -56.76 36.63 14.77
N LEU A 61 -57.39 36.21 15.86
CA LEU A 61 -58.76 36.58 16.24
C LEU A 61 -58.87 37.68 17.32
N ALA A 62 -57.75 38.10 17.92
CA ALA A 62 -57.71 39.01 19.08
C ALA A 62 -58.28 40.43 18.83
N GLY A 63 -58.65 40.77 17.60
CA GLY A 63 -59.21 42.08 17.21
C GLY A 63 -60.66 42.06 16.72
N ALA A 64 -61.34 40.92 16.74
CA ALA A 64 -62.67 40.78 16.13
C ALA A 64 -63.83 40.98 17.12
N ALA A 65 -64.88 41.69 16.68
CA ALA A 65 -66.08 41.95 17.46
C ALA A 65 -66.95 40.69 17.72
N GLN A 66 -66.84 39.66 16.88
CA GLN A 66 -67.52 38.37 17.03
C GLN A 66 -66.59 37.22 16.61
N LEU A 67 -66.35 36.27 17.51
CA LEU A 67 -65.43 35.15 17.27
C LEU A 67 -66.05 34.00 16.44
N GLY A 68 -67.37 33.78 16.56
CA GLY A 68 -68.06 32.64 15.93
C GLY A 68 -67.95 32.59 14.39
N PRO A 69 -68.37 33.63 13.65
CA PRO A 69 -68.31 33.64 12.19
C PRO A 69 -66.89 33.50 11.63
N LEU A 70 -65.88 33.99 12.37
CA LEU A 70 -64.48 33.88 11.96
C LEU A 70 -63.93 32.47 12.14
N ILE A 71 -64.31 31.78 13.22
CA ILE A 71 -63.95 30.37 13.43
C ILE A 71 -64.61 29.51 12.37
N GLU A 72 -65.88 29.75 12.05
CA GLU A 72 -66.58 29.04 10.98
C GLU A 72 -65.90 29.23 9.62
N GLN A 73 -65.51 30.47 9.30
CA GLN A 73 -64.76 30.77 8.08
C GLN A 73 -63.36 30.12 8.08
N ALA A 74 -62.65 30.15 9.21
CA ALA A 74 -61.34 29.52 9.35
C ALA A 74 -61.42 27.99 9.20
N LEU A 75 -62.45 27.36 9.78
CA LEU A 75 -62.75 25.94 9.60
C LEU A 75 -63.05 25.64 8.13
N HIS A 76 -63.87 26.47 7.46
CA HIS A 76 -64.17 26.31 6.04
C HIS A 76 -62.89 26.41 5.17
N ASP A 77 -62.03 27.39 5.44
CA ASP A 77 -60.80 27.69 4.71
C ASP A 77 -59.62 26.77 5.03
N SER A 78 -59.78 25.89 6.02
CA SER A 78 -58.78 24.88 6.41
C SER A 78 -59.03 23.56 5.70
N SER A 79 -57.96 22.96 5.18
CA SER A 79 -58.05 21.67 4.49
C SER A 79 -58.31 20.52 5.47
N HIS A 80 -57.65 20.51 6.62
CA HIS A 80 -57.78 19.46 7.65
C HIS A 80 -58.08 20.06 9.03
N LEU A 81 -58.64 19.25 9.90
CA LEU A 81 -58.79 19.54 11.33
C LEU A 81 -57.90 18.57 12.11
N VAL A 82 -56.97 19.09 12.90
CA VAL A 82 -56.18 18.30 13.85
C VAL A 82 -56.72 18.53 15.24
N VAL A 83 -57.21 17.47 15.88
CA VAL A 83 -57.80 17.48 17.21
C VAL A 83 -56.75 17.05 18.22
N LEU A 84 -56.43 17.92 19.19
CA LEU A 84 -55.65 17.50 20.36
C LEU A 84 -56.58 16.83 21.36
N CYS A 85 -56.37 15.53 21.55
CA CYS A 85 -57.25 14.66 22.33
C CYS A 85 -56.68 14.50 23.74
N SER A 86 -57.48 14.91 24.72
CA SER A 86 -57.18 14.87 26.15
C SER A 86 -58.49 14.81 26.94
N PRO A 87 -58.48 14.42 28.23
CA PRO A 87 -59.67 14.50 29.08
C PRO A 87 -60.24 15.94 29.19
N HIS A 88 -59.41 16.96 28.93
CA HIS A 88 -59.83 18.36 28.88
C HIS A 88 -60.55 18.70 27.57
N ALA A 89 -60.12 18.12 26.44
CA ALA A 89 -60.77 18.26 25.14
C ALA A 89 -62.19 17.67 25.15
N VAL A 90 -62.40 16.53 25.81
CA VAL A 90 -63.72 15.91 25.98
C VAL A 90 -64.70 16.84 26.69
N LYS A 91 -64.23 17.58 27.70
CA LYS A 91 -65.05 18.54 28.48
C LYS A 91 -65.24 19.89 27.77
N SER A 92 -64.53 20.14 26.66
CA SER A 92 -64.55 21.41 25.95
C SER A 92 -65.69 21.46 24.94
N ARG A 93 -66.70 22.30 25.22
CA ARG A 93 -67.80 22.56 24.27
C ARG A 93 -67.29 23.08 22.92
N TRP A 94 -66.28 23.94 22.94
CA TRP A 94 -65.72 24.55 21.73
C TRP A 94 -65.06 23.52 20.82
N VAL A 95 -64.24 22.63 21.38
CA VAL A 95 -63.58 21.55 20.60
C VAL A 95 -64.63 20.65 19.96
N ASN A 96 -65.65 20.26 20.72
CA ASN A 96 -66.72 19.42 20.19
C ASN A 96 -67.51 20.12 19.07
N GLU A 97 -67.77 21.43 19.22
CA GLU A 97 -68.48 22.24 18.23
C GLU A 97 -67.67 22.43 16.95
N GLU A 98 -66.36 22.68 17.05
CA GLU A 98 -65.47 22.82 15.89
C GLU A 98 -65.36 21.52 15.09
N ILE A 99 -65.25 20.37 15.77
CA ILE A 99 -65.27 19.06 15.12
C ILE A 99 -66.62 18.83 14.44
N ARG A 100 -67.72 19.19 15.11
CA ARG A 100 -69.08 19.06 14.59
C ARG A 100 -69.27 19.86 13.31
N MET A 101 -68.93 21.14 13.34
CA MET A 101 -69.01 22.04 12.20
C MET A 101 -68.12 21.57 11.05
N PHE A 102 -66.88 21.16 11.33
CA PHE A 102 -65.95 20.71 10.29
C PHE A 102 -66.43 19.43 9.58
N LYS A 103 -66.97 18.46 10.33
CA LYS A 103 -67.60 17.26 9.74
C LYS A 103 -68.87 17.61 8.96
N ALA A 104 -69.71 18.52 9.45
CA ALA A 104 -70.92 18.98 8.77
C ALA A 104 -70.62 19.66 7.43
N MET A 105 -69.45 20.30 7.29
CA MET A 105 -68.94 20.84 6.01
C MET A 105 -68.51 19.75 5.00
N GLY A 106 -68.74 18.47 5.30
CA GLY A 106 -68.40 17.33 4.43
C GLY A 106 -66.93 16.95 4.46
N LYS A 107 -66.17 17.37 5.48
CA LYS A 107 -64.72 17.14 5.62
C LYS A 107 -64.39 16.11 6.71
N ALA A 108 -65.28 15.15 6.95
CA ALA A 108 -65.12 14.17 8.03
C ALA A 108 -63.90 13.25 7.85
N ASP A 109 -63.51 12.97 6.61
CA ASP A 109 -62.31 12.21 6.22
C ASP A 109 -60.99 12.98 6.47
N ARG A 110 -61.08 14.25 6.86
CA ARG A 110 -59.94 15.15 7.08
C ARG A 110 -59.78 15.57 8.55
N VAL A 111 -60.41 14.83 9.45
CA VAL A 111 -60.26 14.99 10.90
C VAL A 111 -59.19 14.01 11.39
N LEU A 112 -58.10 14.55 11.94
CA LEU A 112 -56.97 13.79 12.45
C LEU A 112 -56.91 13.95 13.97
N CYS A 113 -57.01 12.84 14.71
CA CYS A 113 -56.92 12.86 16.17
C CYS A 113 -55.47 12.67 16.62
N LEU A 114 -55.04 13.44 17.63
CA LEU A 114 -53.73 13.37 18.24
C LEU A 114 -53.87 13.23 19.75
N VAL A 115 -53.65 12.03 20.28
CA VAL A 115 -53.76 11.72 21.71
C VAL A 115 -52.59 12.31 22.47
N LEU A 116 -52.90 13.15 23.46
CA LEU A 116 -51.95 13.72 24.41
C LEU A 116 -51.97 12.93 25.73
N GLU A 117 -53.17 12.63 26.23
CA GLU A 117 -53.43 11.98 27.51
C GLU A 117 -54.78 11.27 27.45
N GLY A 118 -54.99 10.25 28.29
CA GLY A 118 -56.23 9.47 28.37
C GLY A 118 -56.27 8.32 27.37
N GLU A 119 -57.35 7.55 27.41
CA GLU A 119 -57.56 6.35 26.61
C GLU A 119 -58.60 6.63 25.51
N PRO A 120 -58.25 6.49 24.22
CA PRO A 120 -59.20 6.71 23.14
C PRO A 120 -60.29 5.63 23.13
N MET A 121 -61.53 6.04 22.89
CA MET A 121 -62.71 5.14 22.84
C MET A 121 -63.01 4.42 24.17
N ALA A 122 -62.49 4.93 25.29
CA ALA A 122 -62.70 4.34 26.61
C ALA A 122 -64.18 4.27 27.01
N GLU A 123 -64.98 5.29 26.68
CA GLU A 123 -66.41 5.30 26.98
C GLU A 123 -67.15 4.24 26.16
N ASP A 124 -66.85 4.13 24.86
CA ASP A 124 -67.59 3.27 23.94
C ASP A 124 -67.21 1.79 24.06
N VAL A 125 -65.93 1.50 24.32
CA VAL A 125 -65.39 0.13 24.31
C VAL A 125 -65.27 -0.43 25.72
N LYS A 126 -64.87 0.40 26.70
CA LYS A 126 -64.60 -0.02 28.07
C LYS A 126 -65.65 0.44 29.07
N ASN A 127 -66.64 1.22 28.63
CA ASN A 127 -67.64 1.86 29.48
C ASN A 127 -67.00 2.71 30.61
N ASP A 128 -65.87 3.35 30.31
CA ASP A 128 -65.10 4.19 31.23
C ASP A 128 -65.00 5.62 30.68
N PRO A 129 -66.03 6.47 30.93
CA PRO A 129 -66.06 7.85 30.43
C PRO A 129 -65.03 8.76 31.09
N GLU A 130 -64.48 8.41 32.26
CA GLU A 130 -63.52 9.26 32.96
C GLU A 130 -62.15 9.27 32.28
N LYS A 131 -61.79 8.16 31.62
CA LYS A 131 -60.54 8.03 30.88
C LYS A 131 -60.61 8.46 29.43
N GLU A 132 -61.79 8.77 28.91
CA GLU A 132 -61.95 9.13 27.50
C GLU A 132 -61.13 10.39 27.15
N CYS A 133 -60.48 10.37 26.00
CA CYS A 133 -59.72 11.51 25.48
C CYS A 133 -60.26 12.05 24.15
N LEU A 134 -61.12 11.30 23.46
CA LEU A 134 -61.73 11.71 22.20
C LEU A 134 -63.08 12.41 22.45
N PRO A 135 -63.25 13.68 22.02
CA PRO A 135 -64.54 14.36 22.07
C PRO A 135 -65.64 13.57 21.35
N LEU A 136 -66.89 13.69 21.82
CA LEU A 136 -68.02 12.94 21.29
C LEU A 136 -68.19 13.11 19.77
N ALA A 137 -68.05 14.35 19.27
CA ALA A 137 -68.11 14.66 17.85
C ALA A 137 -67.01 13.97 17.01
N ALA A 138 -65.87 13.59 17.60
CA ALA A 138 -64.83 12.82 16.92
C ALA A 138 -65.22 11.33 16.78
N ARG A 139 -65.84 10.77 17.84
CA ARG A 139 -66.22 9.35 17.97
C ARG A 139 -67.56 8.97 17.33
N ARG A 140 -68.28 9.94 16.77
CA ARG A 140 -69.59 9.75 16.15
C ARG A 140 -69.62 10.24 14.71
N ARG A 141 -70.55 9.72 13.92
CA ARG A 141 -70.90 10.27 12.61
C ARG A 141 -71.79 11.50 12.78
N ILE A 142 -71.63 12.44 11.85
CA ILE A 142 -72.34 13.71 11.85
C ILE A 142 -73.11 13.81 10.56
N ASP A 143 -74.39 14.13 10.65
CA ASP A 143 -75.26 14.24 9.49
C ASP A 143 -75.02 15.54 8.71
N PRO A 144 -75.59 15.71 7.50
CA PRO A 144 -75.44 16.95 6.72
C PRO A 144 -76.06 18.19 7.38
N LYS A 145 -76.91 18.04 8.40
CA LYS A 145 -77.48 19.14 9.18
C LYS A 145 -76.56 19.53 10.34
N GLY A 146 -75.53 18.74 10.59
CA GLY A 146 -74.56 18.92 11.67
C GLY A 146 -74.96 18.27 12.99
N GLU A 147 -75.98 17.43 13.01
CA GLU A 147 -76.40 16.71 14.23
C GLU A 147 -75.49 15.49 14.46
N ILE A 148 -75.14 15.27 15.73
CA ILE A 148 -74.35 14.10 16.15
C ILE A 148 -75.27 12.89 16.18
N THR A 149 -74.95 11.86 15.41
CA THR A 149 -75.72 10.61 15.36
C THR A 149 -75.18 9.60 16.38
N ASP A 150 -75.99 8.59 16.72
CA ASP A 150 -75.55 7.48 17.60
C ASP A 150 -74.59 6.50 16.90
N GLN A 151 -74.32 6.67 15.60
CA GLN A 151 -73.41 5.80 14.86
C GLN A 151 -71.96 6.08 15.28
N ILE A 152 -71.31 5.05 15.83
CA ILE A 152 -69.89 5.09 16.21
C ILE A 152 -69.03 5.28 14.96
N HIS A 153 -68.01 6.13 15.10
CA HIS A 153 -66.97 6.38 14.12
C HIS A 153 -65.63 6.33 14.84
N GLU A 154 -64.80 5.33 14.53
CA GLU A 154 -63.45 5.22 15.08
C GLU A 154 -62.48 6.11 14.29
N PRO A 155 -62.00 7.24 14.85
CA PRO A 155 -61.04 8.07 14.15
C PRO A 155 -59.66 7.40 14.20
N GLY A 156 -58.91 7.48 13.09
CA GLY A 156 -57.48 7.21 13.13
C GLY A 156 -56.78 8.21 14.05
N ALA A 157 -56.24 7.73 15.18
CA ALA A 157 -55.57 8.55 16.17
C ALA A 157 -54.07 8.27 16.18
N ALA A 158 -53.27 9.33 16.08
CA ALA A 158 -51.85 9.28 16.38
C ALA A 158 -51.66 9.52 17.88
N ASP A 159 -50.67 8.88 18.51
CA ASP A 159 -50.51 8.94 19.96
C ASP A 159 -49.14 9.52 20.35
N LEU A 160 -49.12 10.66 21.05
CA LEU A 160 -47.85 11.29 21.47
C LEU A 160 -47.26 10.67 22.74
N ARG A 161 -48.00 9.80 23.44
CA ARG A 161 -47.54 9.20 24.70
C ARG A 161 -46.39 8.22 24.46
N GLU A 162 -45.45 8.15 25.40
CA GLU A 162 -44.22 7.35 25.25
C GLU A 162 -44.49 5.83 25.21
N ASP A 163 -45.56 5.37 25.86
CA ASP A 163 -46.02 3.99 25.88
C ASP A 163 -46.77 3.57 24.60
N ALA A 164 -46.99 4.50 23.67
CA ALA A 164 -47.68 4.29 22.39
C ALA A 164 -46.75 4.63 21.19
N ASP A 165 -47.09 5.63 20.36
CA ASP A 165 -46.24 5.99 19.21
C ASP A 165 -45.05 6.90 19.61
N GLY A 166 -45.18 7.63 20.71
CA GLY A 166 -44.24 8.67 21.11
C GLY A 166 -44.24 9.91 20.22
N GLU A 167 -43.59 10.98 20.69
CA GLU A 167 -43.68 12.30 20.05
C GLU A 167 -43.26 12.29 18.56
N LYS A 168 -42.21 11.53 18.21
CA LYS A 168 -41.66 11.51 16.85
C LYS A 168 -42.59 10.82 15.86
N ASP A 169 -43.02 9.60 16.16
CA ASP A 169 -43.81 8.81 15.21
C ASP A 169 -45.27 9.27 15.20
N GLY A 170 -45.81 9.74 16.34
CA GLY A 170 -47.10 10.40 16.40
C GLY A 170 -47.15 11.66 15.52
N LEU A 171 -46.11 12.51 15.56
CA LEU A 171 -46.01 13.67 14.65
C LEU A 171 -45.96 13.25 13.18
N LEU A 172 -45.19 12.21 12.84
CA LEU A 172 -45.10 11.71 11.47
C LEU A 172 -46.42 11.13 10.97
N LYS A 173 -47.21 10.46 11.82
CA LYS A 173 -48.55 9.98 11.49
C LYS A 173 -49.50 11.13 11.15
N VAL A 174 -49.48 12.21 11.93
CA VAL A 174 -50.27 13.42 11.63
C VAL A 174 -49.84 14.03 10.29
N ILE A 175 -48.54 14.16 10.05
CA ILE A 175 -48.02 14.69 8.77
C ILE A 175 -48.43 13.80 7.59
N ALA A 176 -48.32 12.48 7.74
CA ALA A 176 -48.74 11.52 6.73
C ALA A 176 -50.24 11.65 6.41
N GLY A 177 -51.07 11.82 7.45
CA GLY A 177 -52.50 12.11 7.33
C GLY A 177 -52.78 13.42 6.58
N LEU A 178 -52.10 14.52 6.93
CA LEU A 178 -52.27 15.82 6.27
C LEU A 178 -51.88 15.79 4.79
N LEU A 179 -50.88 14.99 4.44
CA LEU A 179 -50.37 14.87 3.07
C LEU A 179 -51.14 13.82 2.25
N GLY A 180 -51.84 12.89 2.90
CA GLY A 180 -52.51 11.76 2.26
C GLY A 180 -51.52 10.72 1.71
N ILE A 181 -50.41 10.49 2.40
CA ILE A 181 -49.37 9.52 2.03
C ILE A 181 -49.16 8.49 3.14
N GLY A 182 -48.57 7.33 2.81
CA GLY A 182 -48.24 6.31 3.80
C GLY A 182 -47.14 6.76 4.77
N LEU A 183 -47.24 6.35 6.04
CA LEU A 183 -46.21 6.63 7.06
C LEU A 183 -44.83 6.09 6.66
N ASP A 184 -44.79 4.91 6.03
CA ASP A 184 -43.55 4.28 5.61
C ASP A 184 -42.82 5.09 4.54
N GLU A 185 -43.56 5.69 3.61
CA GLU A 185 -43.00 6.60 2.59
C GLU A 185 -42.37 7.84 3.23
N LEU A 186 -42.95 8.33 4.33
CA LEU A 186 -42.41 9.47 5.07
C LEU A 186 -41.20 9.09 5.94
N LYS A 187 -41.20 7.89 6.55
CA LYS A 187 -40.11 7.36 7.40
C LYS A 187 -38.85 6.99 6.61
N GLN A 188 -38.94 6.71 5.32
CA GLN A 188 -37.79 6.39 4.46
C GLN A 188 -36.65 7.44 4.47
N ARG A 189 -36.92 8.67 4.94
CA ARG A 189 -35.92 9.73 5.13
C ARG A 189 -34.74 9.31 6.03
N ASP A 190 -35.01 8.66 7.16
CA ASP A 190 -33.97 8.39 8.17
C ASP A 190 -33.12 7.16 7.79
N MET A 191 -33.72 6.14 7.17
CA MET A 191 -32.99 4.96 6.70
C MET A 191 -32.04 5.29 5.56
N LEU A 192 -32.49 6.04 4.55
CA LEU A 192 -31.65 6.42 3.40
C LEU A 192 -30.49 7.34 3.82
N ALA A 193 -30.72 8.27 4.76
CA ALA A 193 -29.68 9.13 5.28
C ALA A 193 -28.62 8.34 6.07
N ARG A 194 -29.03 7.36 6.89
CA ARG A 194 -28.11 6.47 7.62
C ARG A 194 -27.33 5.56 6.68
N GLN A 195 -27.98 4.95 5.69
CA GLN A 195 -27.32 4.11 4.69
C GLN A 195 -26.27 4.90 3.89
N ARG A 196 -26.57 6.14 3.46
CA ARG A 196 -25.60 7.00 2.77
C ARG A 196 -24.40 7.33 3.65
N ARG A 197 -24.61 7.60 4.94
CA ARG A 197 -23.50 7.86 5.88
C ARG A 197 -22.63 6.62 6.07
N LEU A 198 -23.23 5.46 6.29
CA LEU A 198 -22.49 4.20 6.44
C LEU A 198 -21.75 3.82 5.17
N ALA A 199 -22.36 4.02 3.99
CA ALA A 199 -21.71 3.80 2.70
C ALA A 199 -20.48 4.69 2.52
N TRP A 200 -20.57 5.98 2.89
CA TRP A 200 -19.43 6.91 2.86
C TRP A 200 -18.29 6.51 3.82
N VAL A 201 -18.62 6.03 5.02
CA VAL A 201 -17.62 5.55 5.97
C VAL A 201 -16.92 4.29 5.42
N ALA A 202 -17.69 3.36 4.84
CA ALA A 202 -17.15 2.13 4.26
C ALA A 202 -16.26 2.40 3.03
N THR A 203 -16.64 3.34 2.16
CA THR A 203 -15.78 3.74 1.03
C THR A 203 -14.51 4.45 1.49
N ALA A 204 -14.58 5.33 2.49
CA ALA A 204 -13.39 5.98 3.04
C ALA A 204 -12.45 4.99 3.75
N SER A 205 -12.98 3.98 4.46
CA SER A 205 -12.15 2.98 5.12
C SER A 205 -11.46 2.04 4.12
N THR A 206 -12.15 1.66 3.04
CA THR A 206 -11.58 0.80 1.99
C THR A 206 -10.48 1.50 1.18
N THR A 207 -10.64 2.78 0.85
CA THR A 207 -9.57 3.53 0.16
C THR A 207 -8.32 3.67 1.01
N LEU A 208 -8.48 3.94 2.31
CA LEU A 208 -7.37 4.08 3.24
C LEU A 208 -6.61 2.75 3.44
N ALA A 209 -7.33 1.63 3.50
CA ALA A 209 -6.73 0.30 3.54
C ALA A 209 -5.92 -0.02 2.27
N LEU A 210 -6.47 0.28 1.08
CA LEU A 210 -5.76 0.07 -0.19
C LEU A 210 -4.49 0.93 -0.30
N SER A 211 -4.53 2.19 0.16
CA SER A 211 -3.33 3.03 0.18
C SER A 211 -2.25 2.50 1.14
N ALA A 212 -2.65 1.97 2.30
CA ALA A 212 -1.71 1.39 3.26
C ALA A 212 -1.03 0.13 2.70
N ILE A 213 -1.78 -0.73 1.99
CA ILE A 213 -1.22 -1.89 1.28
C ILE A 213 -0.22 -1.42 0.22
N GLY A 214 -0.56 -0.42 -0.60
CA GLY A 214 0.34 0.14 -1.61
C GLY A 214 1.65 0.68 -1.04
N LEU A 215 1.58 1.45 0.06
CA LEU A 215 2.77 1.95 0.76
C LEU A 215 3.63 0.81 1.33
N SER A 216 2.99 -0.24 1.85
CA SER A 216 3.69 -1.40 2.41
C SER A 216 4.44 -2.18 1.33
N VAL A 217 3.82 -2.41 0.17
CA VAL A 217 4.47 -3.06 -0.99
C VAL A 217 5.64 -2.20 -1.50
N TYR A 218 5.45 -0.88 -1.59
CA TYR A 218 6.51 0.05 -1.99
C TYR A 218 7.71 0.00 -1.03
N ALA A 219 7.45 0.04 0.29
CA ALA A 219 8.49 -0.05 1.31
C ALA A 219 9.24 -1.39 1.25
N PHE A 220 8.51 -2.50 1.05
CA PHE A 220 9.12 -3.82 0.90
C PHE A 220 10.03 -3.91 -0.33
N TYR A 221 9.58 -3.36 -1.47
CA TYR A 221 10.37 -3.32 -2.70
C TYR A 221 11.67 -2.51 -2.53
N GLN A 222 11.58 -1.34 -1.88
CA GLN A 222 12.74 -0.51 -1.57
C GLN A 222 13.75 -1.23 -0.65
N GLN A 223 13.25 -1.92 0.37
CA GLN A 223 14.11 -2.70 1.27
C GLN A 223 14.84 -3.83 0.55
N GLN A 224 14.18 -4.46 -0.42
CA GLN A 224 14.79 -5.52 -1.24
C GLN A 224 15.92 -4.98 -2.12
N GLN A 225 15.72 -3.84 -2.80
CA GLN A 225 16.77 -3.21 -3.60
C GLN A 225 17.97 -2.81 -2.74
N ALA A 226 17.73 -2.24 -1.55
CA ALA A 226 18.79 -1.88 -0.63
C ALA A 226 19.59 -3.10 -0.15
N SER A 227 18.94 -4.25 0.04
CA SER A 227 19.63 -5.49 0.45
C SER A 227 20.55 -6.03 -0.64
N LEU A 228 20.13 -5.98 -1.90
CA LEU A 228 20.94 -6.40 -3.05
C LEU A 228 22.15 -5.48 -3.23
N ALA A 229 21.95 -4.16 -3.14
CA ALA A 229 23.04 -3.18 -3.23
C ALA A 229 24.08 -3.35 -2.10
N ARG A 230 23.64 -3.72 -0.89
CA ARG A 230 24.56 -4.03 0.21
C ARG A 230 25.34 -5.32 -0.05
N ALA A 231 24.69 -6.35 -0.59
CA ALA A 231 25.35 -7.61 -0.91
C ALA A 231 26.46 -7.42 -1.96
N SER A 232 26.19 -6.67 -3.03
CA SER A 232 27.20 -6.38 -4.06
C SER A 232 28.35 -5.51 -3.51
N ALA A 233 28.05 -4.50 -2.69
CA ALA A 233 29.07 -3.66 -2.08
C ALA A 233 29.99 -4.44 -1.12
N VAL A 234 29.45 -5.44 -0.41
CA VAL A 234 30.27 -6.32 0.44
C VAL A 234 31.20 -7.19 -0.40
N SER A 235 30.72 -7.77 -1.51
CA SER A 235 31.58 -8.58 -2.38
C SER A 235 32.69 -7.76 -3.04
N GLU A 236 32.41 -6.53 -3.48
CA GLU A 236 33.42 -5.65 -4.07
C GLU A 236 34.49 -5.27 -3.05
N ARG A 237 34.10 -4.97 -1.79
CA ARG A 237 35.06 -4.69 -0.71
C ARG A 237 35.96 -5.88 -0.41
N GLN A 238 35.40 -7.09 -0.36
CA GLN A 238 36.19 -8.30 -0.12
C GLN A 238 37.24 -8.52 -1.22
N ALA A 239 36.87 -8.33 -2.49
CA ALA A 239 37.81 -8.43 -3.60
C ALA A 239 38.93 -7.39 -3.51
N ALA A 240 38.60 -6.13 -3.16
CA ALA A 240 39.58 -5.07 -2.99
C ALA A 240 40.53 -5.30 -1.80
N GLU A 241 40.01 -5.85 -0.68
CA GLU A 241 40.83 -6.21 0.48
C GLU A 241 41.79 -7.35 0.16
N GLU A 242 41.36 -8.36 -0.61
CA GLU A 242 42.23 -9.46 -1.06
C GLU A 242 43.34 -8.96 -1.99
N GLU A 243 43.02 -8.08 -2.94
CA GLU A 243 43.99 -7.47 -3.85
C GLU A 243 45.01 -6.61 -3.09
N LEU A 244 44.54 -5.83 -2.11
CA LEU A 244 45.41 -5.03 -1.25
C LEU A 244 46.33 -5.91 -0.41
N ALA A 245 45.81 -7.01 0.16
CA ALA A 245 46.62 -7.95 0.93
C ALA A 245 47.76 -8.55 0.08
N LYS A 246 47.46 -9.01 -1.14
CA LYS A 246 48.48 -9.51 -2.09
C LYS A 246 49.51 -8.44 -2.41
N THR A 247 49.06 -7.22 -2.73
CA THR A 247 49.94 -6.09 -3.06
C THR A 247 50.83 -5.72 -1.88
N GLN A 248 50.29 -5.77 -0.66
CA GLN A 248 51.04 -5.47 0.56
C GLN A 248 52.07 -6.56 0.87
N THR A 249 51.73 -7.84 0.67
CA THR A 249 52.69 -8.95 0.76
C THR A 249 53.85 -8.77 -0.22
N ILE A 250 53.56 -8.45 -1.49
CA ILE A 250 54.57 -8.16 -2.52
C ILE A 250 55.41 -6.94 -2.12
N THR A 251 54.77 -5.85 -1.67
CA THR A 251 55.45 -4.61 -1.28
C THR A 251 56.37 -4.85 -0.08
N ASN A 252 55.93 -5.59 0.94
CA ASN A 252 56.74 -5.94 2.10
C ASN A 252 57.91 -6.84 1.69
N PHE A 253 57.67 -7.83 0.82
CA PHE A 253 58.73 -8.67 0.27
C PHE A 253 59.81 -7.83 -0.42
N VAL A 254 59.41 -6.93 -1.32
CA VAL A 254 60.31 -6.01 -2.04
C VAL A 254 61.01 -5.07 -1.06
N GLN A 255 60.29 -4.41 -0.16
CA GLN A 255 60.90 -3.50 0.82
C GLN A 255 61.92 -4.22 1.70
N GLU A 256 61.61 -5.38 2.24
CA GLU A 256 62.56 -6.13 3.06
C GLU A 256 63.73 -6.72 2.25
N LEU A 257 63.53 -7.02 0.96
CA LEU A 257 64.61 -7.35 0.03
C LEU A 257 65.53 -6.13 -0.17
N PHE A 258 64.97 -4.93 -0.36
CA PHE A 258 65.73 -3.71 -0.60
C PHE A 258 66.28 -3.03 0.66
N VAL A 259 65.70 -3.19 1.85
CA VAL A 259 66.24 -2.67 3.12
C VAL A 259 67.58 -3.34 3.48
N SER A 260 67.86 -4.50 2.90
CA SER A 260 69.20 -5.10 2.95
C SER A 260 70.27 -4.34 2.12
N LEU A 261 69.88 -3.31 1.35
CA LEU A 261 70.75 -2.41 0.60
C LEU A 261 70.98 -1.10 1.39
N ASP A 262 71.96 -1.09 2.29
CA ASP A 262 72.51 0.16 2.80
C ASP A 262 73.35 0.85 1.70
N PRO A 263 73.08 2.11 1.32
CA PRO A 263 73.79 2.85 0.27
C PRO A 263 75.30 3.02 0.49
N GLN A 264 75.82 2.77 1.70
CA GLN A 264 77.27 2.86 1.93
C GLN A 264 78.09 1.74 1.28
N ASN A 265 77.45 0.68 0.75
CA ASN A 265 78.11 -0.50 0.17
C ASN A 265 77.85 -0.76 -1.33
N THR A 266 77.19 0.15 -2.07
CA THR A 266 76.69 -0.14 -3.44
C THR A 266 77.46 0.52 -4.58
N ALA A 267 78.62 1.11 -4.32
CA ALA A 267 79.52 1.62 -5.38
C ALA A 267 80.44 0.48 -5.90
N GLY A 268 80.02 -0.18 -6.98
CA GLY A 268 80.81 -1.21 -7.69
C GLY A 268 80.37 -2.65 -7.44
N MET A 269 79.08 -2.96 -7.61
CA MET A 269 78.48 -4.27 -7.29
C MET A 269 79.24 -5.47 -7.88
N ASP A 270 79.92 -6.21 -7.00
CA ASP A 270 80.50 -7.52 -7.26
C ASP A 270 79.40 -8.58 -7.38
N THR A 271 79.56 -9.53 -8.30
CA THR A 271 78.66 -10.68 -8.51
C THR A 271 78.39 -11.48 -7.24
N GLU A 272 79.33 -11.50 -6.30
CA GLU A 272 79.22 -12.13 -4.98
C GLU A 272 78.14 -11.46 -4.09
N LEU A 273 78.05 -10.12 -4.08
CA LEU A 273 77.09 -9.39 -3.27
C LEU A 273 75.66 -9.60 -3.79
N LEU A 274 75.48 -9.57 -5.10
CA LEU A 274 74.19 -9.85 -5.75
C LEU A 274 73.74 -11.29 -5.47
N LYS A 275 74.67 -12.26 -5.50
CA LYS A 275 74.38 -13.65 -5.15
C LYS A 275 73.95 -13.81 -3.67
N ALA A 276 74.61 -13.10 -2.75
CA ALA A 276 74.22 -13.12 -1.33
C ALA A 276 72.82 -12.50 -1.09
N MET A 277 72.47 -11.44 -1.83
CA MET A 277 71.14 -10.82 -1.79
C MET A 277 70.05 -11.77 -2.30
N LEU A 278 70.31 -12.43 -3.43
CA LEU A 278 69.40 -13.41 -3.98
C LEU A 278 69.23 -14.62 -3.04
N ASP A 279 70.28 -15.04 -2.33
CA ASP A 279 70.21 -16.14 -1.35
C ASP A 279 69.29 -15.80 -0.18
N GLN A 280 69.33 -14.55 0.27
CA GLN A 280 68.42 -14.07 1.31
C GLN A 280 66.98 -13.99 0.79
N GLY A 281 66.79 -13.50 -0.44
CA GLY A 281 65.48 -13.49 -1.12
C GLY A 281 64.88 -14.89 -1.27
N SER A 282 65.70 -15.88 -1.66
CA SER A 282 65.33 -17.30 -1.78
C SER A 282 64.84 -17.89 -0.45
N LYS A 283 65.56 -17.65 0.65
CA LYS A 283 65.16 -18.10 1.99
C LYS A 283 63.81 -17.53 2.39
N ARG A 284 63.60 -16.22 2.18
CA ARG A 284 62.36 -15.53 2.54
C ARG A 284 61.20 -15.90 1.62
N ALA A 285 61.46 -16.21 0.35
CA ALA A 285 60.45 -16.74 -0.55
C ALA A 285 59.83 -18.06 -0.01
N ALA A 286 60.57 -18.85 0.78
CA ALA A 286 60.03 -20.05 1.43
C ALA A 286 58.99 -19.75 2.52
N GLU A 287 59.01 -18.54 3.10
CA GLU A 287 58.05 -18.11 4.12
C GLU A 287 56.66 -17.82 3.51
N LEU A 288 56.60 -17.55 2.20
CA LEU A 288 55.38 -17.26 1.44
C LEU A 288 54.56 -18.51 1.06
N SER A 289 54.83 -19.66 1.70
CA SER A 289 54.17 -20.96 1.41
C SER A 289 52.64 -20.98 1.53
N VAL A 290 52.06 -19.94 2.16
CA VAL A 290 50.62 -19.70 2.33
C VAL A 290 49.98 -19.12 1.06
N GLU A 291 50.75 -18.40 0.24
CA GLU A 291 50.32 -17.77 -1.01
C GLU A 291 51.14 -18.35 -2.19
N PRO A 292 50.78 -19.55 -2.71
CA PRO A 292 51.61 -20.27 -3.67
C PRO A 292 51.80 -19.54 -5.01
N GLU A 293 50.85 -18.69 -5.41
CA GLU A 293 50.94 -17.87 -6.63
C GLU A 293 52.03 -16.79 -6.49
N VAL A 294 52.04 -16.08 -5.36
CA VAL A 294 53.05 -15.04 -5.05
C VAL A 294 54.43 -15.67 -4.82
N GLU A 295 54.50 -16.82 -4.15
CA GLU A 295 55.75 -17.60 -4.03
C GLU A 295 56.30 -17.96 -5.41
N ALA A 296 55.47 -18.44 -6.33
CA ALA A 296 55.89 -18.84 -7.67
C ALA A 296 56.44 -17.67 -8.50
N GLU A 297 55.79 -16.50 -8.48
CA GLU A 297 56.28 -15.32 -9.20
C GLU A 297 57.62 -14.82 -8.69
N ILE A 298 57.79 -14.77 -7.36
CA ILE A 298 59.03 -14.34 -6.72
C ILE A 298 60.16 -15.33 -7.05
N ARG A 299 59.91 -16.64 -6.92
CA ARG A 299 60.91 -17.67 -7.24
C ARG A 299 61.28 -17.70 -8.71
N TYR A 300 60.33 -17.45 -9.61
CA TYR A 300 60.61 -17.29 -11.04
C TYR A 300 61.58 -16.12 -11.29
N CYS A 301 61.30 -14.94 -10.70
CA CYS A 301 62.19 -13.78 -10.80
C CYS A 301 63.59 -14.07 -10.22
N LEU A 302 63.68 -14.75 -9.06
CA LEU A 302 64.95 -15.18 -8.47
C LEU A 302 65.70 -16.13 -9.39
N GLY A 303 65.03 -17.15 -9.93
CA GLY A 303 65.60 -18.14 -10.85
C GLY A 303 66.17 -17.53 -12.11
N LYS A 304 65.40 -16.64 -12.76
CA LYS A 304 65.84 -15.87 -13.94
C LYS A 304 67.07 -15.01 -13.63
N THR A 305 67.09 -14.37 -12.46
CA THR A 305 68.22 -13.53 -12.05
C THR A 305 69.45 -14.37 -11.72
N TYR A 306 69.30 -15.52 -11.06
CA TYR A 306 70.41 -16.45 -10.82
C TYR A 306 71.01 -16.97 -12.13
N ARG A 307 70.19 -17.25 -13.15
CA ARG A 307 70.67 -17.67 -14.47
C ARG A 307 71.47 -16.56 -15.14
N SER A 308 71.00 -15.30 -15.09
CA SER A 308 71.68 -14.18 -15.75
C SER A 308 73.07 -13.91 -15.16
N ILE A 309 73.26 -14.15 -13.86
CA ILE A 309 74.57 -14.08 -13.19
C ILE A 309 75.38 -15.39 -13.29
N ARG A 310 74.93 -16.34 -14.11
CA ARG A 310 75.56 -17.66 -14.34
C ARG A 310 75.66 -18.56 -13.10
N SER A 311 74.81 -18.33 -12.09
CA SER A 311 74.68 -19.20 -10.92
C SER A 311 73.62 -20.28 -11.21
N TYR A 312 73.90 -21.13 -12.19
CA TYR A 312 72.93 -22.05 -12.79
C TYR A 312 72.34 -23.06 -11.81
N GLU A 313 73.12 -23.57 -10.85
CA GLU A 313 72.64 -24.53 -9.85
C GLU A 313 71.57 -23.93 -8.93
N LYS A 314 71.72 -22.65 -8.56
CA LYS A 314 70.71 -21.94 -7.76
C LYS A 314 69.49 -21.57 -8.58
N ALA A 315 69.71 -21.19 -9.84
CA ALA A 315 68.62 -20.93 -10.78
C ALA A 315 67.73 -22.16 -10.94
N GLN A 316 68.34 -23.34 -11.08
CA GLN A 316 67.63 -24.61 -11.16
C GLN A 316 66.73 -24.84 -9.95
N ILE A 317 67.26 -24.72 -8.72
CA ILE A 317 66.50 -24.93 -7.47
C ILE A 317 65.24 -24.04 -7.42
N GLU A 318 65.38 -22.74 -7.74
CA GLU A 318 64.24 -21.82 -7.70
C GLU A 318 63.20 -22.15 -8.77
N LEU A 319 63.63 -22.42 -10.01
CA LEU A 319 62.73 -22.69 -11.12
C LEU A 319 62.04 -24.05 -11.00
N GLU A 320 62.72 -25.08 -10.50
CA GLU A 320 62.09 -26.37 -10.18
C GLU A 320 60.99 -26.20 -9.13
N ARG A 321 61.25 -25.36 -8.11
CA ARG A 321 60.25 -25.07 -7.08
C ARG A 321 59.02 -24.37 -7.68
N VAL A 322 59.19 -23.47 -8.65
CA VAL A 322 58.07 -22.87 -9.39
C VAL A 322 57.22 -23.95 -10.05
N LEU A 323 57.84 -24.89 -10.78
CA LEU A 323 57.12 -25.97 -11.45
C LEU A 323 56.39 -26.89 -10.46
N ILE A 324 57.00 -27.19 -9.32
CA ILE A 324 56.36 -27.98 -8.24
C ILE A 324 55.13 -27.25 -7.68
N LEU A 325 55.22 -25.94 -7.44
CA LEU A 325 54.07 -25.15 -6.97
C LEU A 325 52.92 -25.19 -7.98
N PHE A 326 53.22 -25.13 -9.28
CA PHE A 326 52.23 -25.29 -10.34
C PHE A 326 51.69 -26.71 -10.51
N ALA A 327 52.44 -27.74 -10.12
CA ALA A 327 51.97 -29.12 -10.15
C ALA A 327 51.08 -29.45 -8.94
N GLU A 328 51.42 -28.94 -7.75
CA GLU A 328 50.79 -29.35 -6.49
C GLU A 328 49.72 -28.39 -5.98
N LYS A 329 49.93 -27.08 -6.14
CA LYS A 329 49.17 -26.06 -5.40
C LYS A 329 48.39 -25.10 -6.30
N ILE A 330 48.90 -24.75 -7.48
CA ILE A 330 48.27 -23.79 -8.40
C ILE A 330 47.49 -24.56 -9.47
N ARG A 331 46.15 -24.47 -9.45
CA ARG A 331 45.28 -25.24 -10.37
C ARG A 331 45.14 -24.62 -11.76
N LYS A 332 45.45 -23.34 -11.90
CA LYS A 332 45.32 -22.61 -13.17
C LYS A 332 46.69 -22.55 -13.86
N GLU A 333 46.71 -22.81 -15.16
CA GLU A 333 47.91 -22.50 -15.95
C GLU A 333 48.05 -20.97 -16.03
N LEU A 334 49.15 -20.46 -15.47
CA LEU A 334 49.58 -19.07 -15.58
C LEU A 334 50.71 -18.96 -16.60
N PRO A 335 50.85 -17.83 -17.32
CA PRO A 335 52.00 -17.56 -18.19
C PRO A 335 53.35 -17.84 -17.50
N THR A 336 53.45 -17.52 -16.20
CA THR A 336 54.62 -17.76 -15.35
C THR A 336 55.08 -19.22 -15.35
N ARG A 337 54.18 -20.20 -15.43
CA ARG A 337 54.55 -21.63 -15.48
C ARG A 337 55.38 -21.93 -16.71
N LEU A 338 54.94 -21.41 -17.86
CA LEU A 338 55.56 -21.65 -19.16
C LEU A 338 56.89 -20.92 -19.25
N GLU A 339 56.92 -19.66 -18.83
CA GLU A 339 58.16 -18.90 -18.76
C GLU A 339 59.18 -19.58 -17.83
N ALA A 340 58.75 -20.11 -16.68
CA ALA A 340 59.62 -20.89 -15.81
C ALA A 340 60.14 -22.18 -16.47
N MET A 341 59.30 -22.88 -17.26
CA MET A 341 59.72 -24.03 -18.08
C MET A 341 60.78 -23.64 -19.13
N ASN A 342 60.68 -22.45 -19.72
CA ASN A 342 61.69 -21.95 -20.65
C ASN A 342 63.01 -21.67 -19.93
N GLU A 343 62.96 -20.92 -18.83
CA GLU A 343 64.15 -20.52 -18.07
C GLU A 343 64.88 -21.76 -17.51
N ILE A 344 64.16 -22.77 -17.02
CA ILE A 344 64.79 -23.99 -16.50
C ILE A 344 65.40 -24.84 -17.62
N ALA A 345 64.79 -24.89 -18.82
CA ALA A 345 65.36 -25.57 -19.97
C ALA A 345 66.71 -24.96 -20.38
N MET A 346 66.81 -23.62 -20.39
CA MET A 346 68.07 -22.90 -20.62
C MET A 346 69.11 -23.17 -19.53
N VAL A 347 68.67 -23.29 -18.26
CA VAL A 347 69.56 -23.65 -17.14
C VAL A 347 70.09 -25.07 -17.30
N HIS A 348 69.24 -26.04 -17.67
CA HIS A 348 69.66 -27.41 -17.94
C HIS A 348 70.65 -27.48 -19.10
N GLU A 349 70.42 -26.73 -20.18
CA GLU A 349 71.36 -26.65 -21.31
C GLU A 349 72.74 -26.12 -20.86
N ALA A 350 72.76 -25.04 -20.07
CA ALA A 350 73.99 -24.44 -19.55
C ALA A 350 74.76 -25.38 -18.60
N LEU A 351 74.05 -26.24 -17.86
CA LEU A 351 74.63 -27.27 -17.00
C LEU A 351 75.03 -28.55 -17.76
N GLY A 352 74.68 -28.67 -19.05
CA GLY A 352 74.94 -29.86 -19.87
C GLY A 352 73.92 -31.00 -19.70
N ASN A 353 72.81 -30.73 -19.02
CA ASN A 353 71.70 -31.67 -18.75
C ASN A 353 70.71 -31.70 -19.92
N TYR A 354 71.19 -32.09 -21.11
CA TYR A 354 70.45 -31.98 -22.36
C TYR A 354 69.22 -32.92 -22.44
N LEU A 355 69.24 -34.05 -21.71
CA LEU A 355 68.13 -35.01 -21.68
C LEU A 355 66.92 -34.45 -20.89
N GLU A 356 67.19 -33.65 -19.87
CA GLU A 356 66.19 -32.95 -19.06
C GLU A 356 65.63 -31.72 -19.78
N ALA A 357 66.47 -31.03 -20.57
CA ALA A 357 66.06 -29.86 -21.36
C ALA A 357 65.13 -30.21 -22.53
N GLU A 358 65.36 -31.34 -23.21
CA GLU A 358 64.62 -31.76 -24.42
C GLU A 358 63.09 -31.70 -24.27
N PRO A 359 62.45 -32.41 -23.31
CA PRO A 359 60.98 -32.44 -23.22
C PRO A 359 60.39 -31.06 -22.92
N MET A 360 61.09 -30.23 -22.16
CA MET A 360 60.65 -28.87 -21.84
C MET A 360 60.71 -27.95 -23.06
N MET A 361 61.78 -28.05 -23.86
CA MET A 361 61.93 -27.29 -25.11
C MET A 361 60.91 -27.72 -26.18
N VAL A 362 60.62 -29.03 -26.30
CA VAL A 362 59.57 -29.53 -27.21
C VAL A 362 58.21 -28.96 -26.85
N GLN A 363 57.82 -29.05 -25.57
CA GLN A 363 56.53 -28.53 -25.10
C GLN A 363 56.42 -27.01 -25.30
N MET A 364 57.50 -26.27 -25.02
CA MET A 364 57.58 -24.82 -25.25
C MET A 364 57.39 -24.47 -26.73
N LEU A 365 58.08 -25.18 -27.61
CA LEU A 365 57.99 -24.96 -29.05
C LEU A 365 56.57 -25.21 -29.58
N GLU A 366 55.95 -26.32 -29.18
CA GLU A 366 54.56 -26.64 -29.57
C GLU A 366 53.56 -25.58 -29.10
N GLN A 367 53.81 -24.96 -27.95
CA GLN A 367 52.97 -23.88 -27.45
C GLN A 367 53.20 -22.57 -28.19
N ARG A 368 54.46 -22.12 -28.31
CA ARG A 368 54.78 -20.88 -29.05
C ARG A 368 54.32 -20.96 -30.51
N SER A 369 54.47 -22.12 -31.16
CA SER A 369 53.98 -22.35 -32.52
C SER A 369 52.45 -22.20 -32.62
N ARG A 370 51.70 -22.67 -31.61
CA ARG A 370 50.24 -22.47 -31.54
C ARG A 370 49.82 -21.02 -31.29
N GLU A 371 50.57 -20.29 -30.47
CA GLU A 371 50.22 -18.93 -30.05
C GLU A 371 50.68 -17.84 -31.02
N LEU A 372 51.88 -17.99 -31.58
CA LEU A 372 52.56 -16.97 -32.38
C LEU A 372 52.63 -17.33 -33.88
N GLY A 373 52.37 -18.58 -34.24
CA GLY A 373 52.55 -19.11 -35.58
C GLY A 373 53.99 -19.59 -35.85
N SER A 374 54.16 -20.48 -36.83
CA SER A 374 55.45 -21.11 -37.17
C SER A 374 56.55 -20.11 -37.53
N ASP A 375 56.18 -18.99 -38.17
CA ASP A 375 57.12 -18.06 -38.81
C ASP A 375 57.61 -16.97 -37.84
N HIS A 376 57.19 -17.02 -36.56
CA HIS A 376 57.59 -16.04 -35.56
C HIS A 376 59.04 -16.26 -35.11
N VAL A 377 59.78 -15.18 -34.90
CA VAL A 377 61.22 -15.22 -34.52
C VAL A 377 61.44 -16.09 -33.26
N ASP A 378 60.62 -15.93 -32.22
CA ASP A 378 60.71 -16.74 -30.99
C ASP A 378 60.45 -18.24 -31.17
N VAL A 379 59.75 -18.62 -32.24
CA VAL A 379 59.50 -20.03 -32.62
C VAL A 379 60.71 -20.58 -33.38
N ILE A 380 61.24 -19.79 -34.32
CA ILE A 380 62.47 -20.08 -35.07
C ILE A 380 63.66 -20.26 -34.12
N ASP A 381 63.87 -19.34 -33.17
CA ASP A 381 64.94 -19.44 -32.18
C ASP A 381 64.81 -20.71 -31.33
N ALA A 382 63.58 -21.03 -30.88
CA ALA A 382 63.31 -22.25 -30.13
C ALA A 382 63.54 -23.53 -30.95
N GLN A 383 63.29 -23.53 -32.27
CA GLN A 383 63.62 -24.65 -33.16
C GLN A 383 65.14 -24.86 -33.27
N ILE A 384 65.91 -23.77 -33.36
CA ILE A 384 67.37 -23.81 -33.43
C ILE A 384 67.99 -24.31 -32.12
N ASP A 385 67.47 -23.84 -30.98
CA ASP A 385 67.91 -24.28 -29.65
C ASP A 385 67.60 -25.78 -29.45
N LEU A 386 66.42 -26.24 -29.84
CA LEU A 386 66.03 -27.65 -29.77
C LEU A 386 66.89 -28.53 -30.71
N ALA A 387 67.20 -28.06 -31.92
CA ALA A 387 68.12 -28.76 -32.83
C ALA A 387 69.53 -28.88 -32.23
N THR A 388 69.98 -27.85 -31.50
CA THR A 388 71.25 -27.88 -30.77
C THR A 388 71.23 -28.94 -29.68
N VAL A 389 70.15 -29.03 -28.90
CA VAL A 389 69.96 -30.08 -27.88
C VAL A 389 69.94 -31.47 -28.51
N PHE A 390 69.18 -31.69 -29.59
CA PHE A 390 69.15 -32.95 -30.32
C PHE A 390 70.53 -33.40 -30.78
N ARG A 391 71.33 -32.49 -31.32
CA ARG A 391 72.72 -32.78 -31.71
C ARG A 391 73.58 -33.18 -30.50
N ARG A 392 73.39 -32.54 -29.34
CA ARG A 392 74.15 -32.85 -28.11
C ARG A 392 73.80 -34.20 -27.50
N ILE A 393 72.55 -34.67 -27.67
CA ILE A 393 72.10 -36.00 -27.23
C ILE A 393 72.23 -37.09 -28.30
N GLY A 394 72.79 -36.78 -29.48
CA GLY A 394 73.06 -37.75 -30.55
C GLY A 394 71.89 -38.06 -31.49
N LYS A 395 70.80 -37.28 -31.42
CA LYS A 395 69.63 -37.38 -32.31
C LYS A 395 69.83 -36.54 -33.58
N PHE A 396 70.81 -36.90 -34.41
CA PHE A 396 71.22 -36.09 -35.56
C PHE A 396 70.12 -35.90 -36.62
N GLU A 397 69.33 -36.94 -36.90
CA GLU A 397 68.22 -36.89 -37.87
C GLU A 397 67.15 -35.87 -37.44
N GLN A 398 66.74 -35.88 -36.17
CA GLN A 398 65.77 -34.92 -35.63
C GLN A 398 66.35 -33.49 -35.59
N ALA A 399 67.67 -33.34 -35.38
CA ALA A 399 68.32 -32.03 -35.47
C ALA A 399 68.33 -31.49 -36.91
N GLU A 400 68.58 -32.35 -37.90
CA GLU A 400 68.52 -31.99 -39.33
C GLU A 400 67.10 -31.62 -39.76
N ASP A 401 66.10 -32.40 -39.34
CA ASP A 401 64.69 -32.11 -39.59
C ASP A 401 64.29 -30.73 -39.05
N ARG A 402 64.68 -30.39 -37.82
CA ARG A 402 64.37 -29.07 -37.24
C ARG A 402 65.09 -27.93 -37.95
N CYS A 403 66.37 -28.10 -38.30
CA CYS A 403 67.10 -27.09 -39.06
C CYS A 403 66.52 -26.87 -40.46
N THR A 404 66.11 -27.94 -41.14
CA THR A 404 65.51 -27.86 -42.49
C THR A 404 64.12 -27.24 -42.44
N GLU A 405 63.31 -27.58 -41.44
CA GLU A 405 62.03 -26.91 -41.15
C GLU A 405 62.25 -25.41 -40.93
N THR A 406 63.19 -25.04 -40.06
CA THR A 406 63.51 -23.62 -39.77
C THR A 406 63.97 -22.85 -41.00
N LEU A 407 64.81 -23.46 -41.86
CA LEU A 407 65.32 -22.84 -43.08
C LEU A 407 64.26 -22.67 -44.19
N SER A 408 63.12 -23.36 -44.06
CA SER A 408 62.03 -23.32 -45.04
C SER A 408 60.98 -22.25 -44.76
N LEU A 409 61.04 -21.63 -43.57
CA LEU A 409 60.23 -20.50 -43.12
C LEU A 409 60.90 -19.19 -43.56
#